data_AF-A0A3Q3DLI4-F1
#
_entry.id   AF-A0A3Q3DLI4-F1
#
_cell.length_a   1.000
_cell.length_b   1.000
_cell.length_c   1.000
_cell.angle_alpha   90.00
_cell.angle_beta   90.00
_cell.angle_gamma   90.00
#
_symmetry.space_group_name_H-M   'P 1'
#
loop_
_entity.id
_entity.type
_entity.pdbx_description
1 polymer ?
#
loop_
_entity_poly.entity_id
_entity_poly.type
_entity_poly.pdbx_seq_one_letter_code
_entity_poly.pdbx_strand_id
1 'polypeptide(L)'
;VCVRVCVCVRACVRQHVTQNPTDLIEAVGHTVRFECLHNIEGYNQILLYRQRGLSMQLIGYISEAGKTCKIIISELHPNISGVYYCAASYHGCEAYMGYEVFFGAGTRLTDS
;
A
#
# COMPACT_ATOMS: atom_id res chain seq x y z
N VAL A 1 -1.64 9.67 38.37
CA VAL A 1 -1.69 10.16 36.97
C VAL A 1 -0.56 9.50 36.21
N CYS A 2 -0.87 8.59 35.29
CA CYS A 2 0.14 8.01 34.40
C CYS A 2 0.13 8.83 33.11
N VAL A 3 1.12 9.72 32.95
CA VAL A 3 1.30 10.43 31.69
C VAL A 3 2.07 9.49 30.78
N ARG A 4 1.36 8.78 29.90
CA ARG A 4 1.98 8.13 28.75
C ARG A 4 2.43 9.24 27.82
N VAL A 5 3.70 9.64 27.94
CA VAL A 5 4.39 10.33 26.87
C VAL A 5 4.49 9.33 25.73
N CYS A 6 3.56 9.40 24.78
CA CYS A 6 3.73 8.74 23.51
C CYS A 6 4.81 9.55 22.78
N VAL A 7 6.07 9.14 22.93
CA VAL A 7 7.10 9.59 22.01
C VAL A 7 6.72 8.98 20.68
N CYS A 8 6.05 9.76 19.84
CA CYS A 8 5.97 9.47 18.42
C CYS A 8 7.40 9.58 17.88
N VAL A 9 8.18 8.51 18.03
CA VAL A 9 9.34 8.33 17.17
C VAL A 9 8.73 8.16 15.79
N ARG A 10 8.62 9.26 15.03
CA ARG A 10 8.66 9.14 13.58
C ARG A 10 10.03 8.58 13.30
N ALA A 11 10.15 7.26 13.32
CA ALA A 11 11.20 6.59 12.61
C ALA A 11 11.00 7.09 11.18
N CYS A 12 11.89 7.96 10.72
CA CYS A 12 12.03 8.22 9.30
C CYS A 12 12.60 6.92 8.73
N VAL A 13 11.75 5.90 8.64
CA VAL A 13 11.98 4.79 7.73
C VAL A 13 12.06 5.48 6.39
N ARG A 14 13.17 5.32 5.66
CA ARG A 14 13.27 5.77 4.28
C ARG A 14 12.18 5.02 3.49
N GLN A 15 10.97 5.58 3.47
CA GLN A 15 9.84 5.00 2.77
C GLN A 15 10.02 5.32 1.30
N HIS A 16 10.48 4.32 0.55
CA HIS A 16 10.62 4.40 -0.90
C HIS A 16 9.25 4.52 -1.59
N VAL A 17 8.18 4.11 -0.90
CA VAL A 17 6.78 4.26 -1.31
C VAL A 17 6.03 5.08 -0.26
N THR A 18 5.52 6.24 -0.66
CA THR A 18 4.55 7.01 0.12
C THR A 18 3.16 6.53 -0.22
N GLN A 19 2.34 6.22 0.79
CA GLN A 19 0.98 5.70 0.61
C GLN A 19 -0.03 6.54 1.38
N ASN A 20 -1.16 6.84 0.74
CA ASN A 20 -2.25 7.64 1.27
C ASN A 20 -3.61 7.04 0.83
N PRO A 21 -4.65 7.06 1.66
CA PRO A 21 -4.68 7.51 3.06
C PRO A 21 -4.03 6.50 4.02
N THR A 22 -3.71 6.91 5.25
CA THR A 22 -3.28 5.98 6.32
C THR A 22 -4.47 5.24 6.94
N ASP A 23 -5.64 5.89 6.94
CA ASP A 23 -6.90 5.42 7.50
C ASP A 23 -8.04 5.75 6.55
N LEU A 24 -8.93 4.78 6.34
CA LEU A 24 -10.09 4.91 5.47
C LEU A 24 -11.27 4.18 6.10
N ILE A 25 -12.41 4.86 6.20
CA ILE A 25 -13.67 4.29 6.65
C ILE A 25 -14.65 4.47 5.50
N GLU A 26 -15.13 3.37 4.93
CA GLU A 26 -16.01 3.40 3.75
C GLU A 26 -17.15 2.40 3.86
N ALA A 27 -18.29 2.75 3.28
CA ALA A 27 -19.46 1.87 3.28
C ALA A 27 -19.27 0.69 2.32
N VAL A 28 -19.89 -0.44 2.64
CA VAL A 28 -19.90 -1.62 1.77
C VAL A 28 -20.47 -1.27 0.40
N GLY A 29 -19.85 -1.76 -0.68
CA GLY A 29 -20.24 -1.44 -2.05
C GLY A 29 -19.74 -0.08 -2.58
N HIS A 30 -19.07 0.73 -1.76
CA HIS A 30 -18.42 1.96 -2.23
C HIS A 30 -17.07 1.69 -2.89
N THR A 31 -16.61 2.68 -3.65
CA THR A 31 -15.30 2.65 -4.30
C THR A 31 -14.23 3.18 -3.34
N VAL A 32 -13.16 2.40 -3.15
CA VAL A 32 -12.00 2.83 -2.38
C VAL A 32 -10.85 3.19 -3.31
N ARG A 33 -10.15 4.27 -2.97
CA ARG A 33 -8.99 4.77 -3.70
C ARG A 33 -7.74 4.76 -2.82
N PHE A 34 -6.73 4.03 -3.28
CA PHE A 34 -5.39 4.05 -2.72
C PHE A 34 -4.47 4.88 -3.62
N GLU A 35 -3.76 5.83 -3.03
CA GLU A 35 -2.78 6.66 -3.71
C GLU A 35 -1.38 6.30 -3.23
N CYS A 36 -0.52 5.97 -4.18
CA CYS A 36 0.82 5.46 -3.90
C CYS A 36 1.82 6.18 -4.79
N LEU A 37 2.91 6.65 -4.19
CA LEU A 37 3.96 7.41 -4.84
C LEU A 37 5.30 6.75 -4.59
N HIS A 38 6.09 6.52 -5.64
CA HIS A 38 7.50 6.14 -5.51
C HIS A 38 8.35 6.91 -6.51
N ASN A 39 9.64 7.04 -6.23
CA ASN A 39 10.60 7.67 -7.14
C ASN A 39 11.84 6.77 -7.32
N ILE A 40 11.63 5.47 -7.24
CA ILE A 40 12.67 4.45 -7.39
C ILE A 40 12.93 4.27 -8.89
N GLU A 41 14.19 4.43 -9.28
CA GLU A 41 14.61 4.28 -10.67
C GLU A 41 14.48 2.82 -11.13
N GLY A 42 13.97 2.61 -12.35
CA GLY A 42 13.73 1.29 -12.94
C GLY A 42 12.42 0.62 -12.49
N TYR A 43 11.86 0.99 -11.33
CA TYR A 43 10.63 0.40 -10.84
C TYR A 43 9.46 0.96 -11.63
N ASN A 44 8.72 0.08 -12.28
CA ASN A 44 7.67 0.41 -13.25
C ASN A 44 6.32 -0.19 -12.87
N GLN A 45 6.22 -0.86 -11.72
CA GLN A 45 5.02 -1.50 -11.25
C GLN A 45 4.71 -1.11 -9.80
N ILE A 46 3.43 -0.83 -9.51
CA ILE A 46 2.91 -0.83 -8.15
C ILE A 46 1.94 -1.99 -7.98
N LEU A 47 2.17 -2.74 -6.91
CA LEU A 47 1.34 -3.84 -6.42
C LEU A 47 0.50 -3.34 -5.24
N LEU A 48 -0.73 -3.82 -5.11
CA LEU A 48 -1.56 -3.59 -3.93
C LEU A 48 -1.82 -4.91 -3.22
N TYR A 49 -1.35 -5.02 -1.99
CA TYR A 49 -1.55 -6.18 -1.14
C TYR A 49 -2.59 -5.89 -0.05
N ARG A 50 -3.33 -6.92 0.37
CA ARG A 50 -4.13 -6.93 1.59
C ARG A 50 -3.53 -7.89 2.59
N GLN A 51 -3.34 -7.43 3.82
CA GLN A 51 -2.88 -8.26 4.93
C GLN A 51 -4.06 -9.01 5.57
N ARG A 52 -3.90 -10.32 5.78
CA ARG A 52 -4.80 -11.18 6.54
C ARG A 52 -3.99 -11.97 7.56
N GLY A 53 -3.94 -11.47 8.79
CA GLY A 53 -3.05 -11.99 9.83
C GLY A 53 -1.58 -11.84 9.40
N LEU A 54 -0.89 -12.96 9.23
CA LEU A 54 0.51 -13.01 8.76
C LEU A 54 0.64 -13.16 7.23
N SER A 55 -0.47 -13.34 6.52
CA SER A 55 -0.46 -13.54 5.06
C SER A 55 -0.71 -12.24 4.29
N MET A 56 -0.08 -12.12 3.12
CA MET A 56 -0.24 -11.00 2.20
C MET A 56 -0.89 -11.52 0.90
N GLN A 57 -2.06 -11.00 0.57
CA GLN A 57 -2.81 -11.35 -0.63
C GLN A 57 -2.66 -10.23 -1.67
N LEU A 58 -2.19 -10.55 -2.87
CA LEU A 58 -2.17 -9.58 -3.97
C LEU A 58 -3.62 -9.31 -4.43
N ILE A 59 -3.99 -8.04 -4.46
CA ILE A 59 -5.32 -7.58 -4.87
C ILE A 59 -5.31 -7.07 -6.32
N GLY A 60 -4.24 -6.39 -6.72
CA GLY A 60 -4.10 -5.85 -8.07
C GLY A 60 -2.74 -5.21 -8.29
N TYR A 61 -2.49 -4.81 -9.54
CA TYR A 61 -1.26 -4.13 -9.93
C TYR A 61 -1.50 -3.14 -11.08
N ILE A 62 -0.57 -2.20 -11.24
CA ILE A 62 -0.48 -1.32 -12.39
C ILE A 62 0.96 -1.35 -12.88
N SER A 63 1.18 -1.76 -14.13
CA SER A 63 2.42 -1.59 -14.88
C SER A 63 2.38 -0.26 -15.63
N GLU A 64 3.49 0.47 -15.72
CA GLU A 64 3.59 1.89 -16.12
C GLU A 64 3.33 2.88 -14.98
N ALA A 65 3.62 2.45 -13.76
CA ALA A 65 3.56 3.33 -12.61
C ALA A 65 4.50 4.53 -12.81
N GLY A 66 3.94 5.69 -13.18
CA GLY A 66 4.62 6.97 -13.00
C GLY A 66 4.86 7.23 -11.52
N LYS A 67 5.57 8.33 -11.20
CA LYS A 67 5.92 8.63 -9.79
C LYS A 67 4.71 8.60 -8.86
N THR A 68 3.53 9.00 -9.34
CA THR A 68 2.24 8.92 -8.63
C THR A 68 1.29 7.95 -9.31
N CYS A 69 0.71 7.05 -8.53
CA CYS A 69 -0.27 6.06 -8.99
C CYS A 69 -1.51 6.06 -8.10
N LYS A 70 -2.65 5.78 -8.71
CA LYS A 70 -3.95 5.71 -8.06
C LYS A 70 -4.59 4.38 -8.39
N ILE A 71 -4.68 3.49 -7.42
CA ILE A 71 -5.37 2.21 -7.54
C ILE A 71 -6.78 2.40 -6.99
N ILE A 72 -7.77 2.09 -7.82
CA ILE A 72 -9.18 2.17 -7.47
C ILE A 72 -9.70 0.74 -7.39
N ILE A 73 -10.30 0.39 -6.26
CA ILE A 73 -11.05 -0.86 -6.12
C ILE A 73 -12.52 -0.48 -6.06
N SER A 74 -13.27 -0.92 -7.08
CA SER A 74 -14.73 -0.82 -7.09
C SER A 74 -15.34 -2.01 -6.35
N GLU A 75 -16.50 -1.80 -5.74
CA GLU A 75 -17.34 -2.84 -5.13
C GLU A 75 -16.62 -3.70 -4.09
N LEU A 76 -16.49 -3.13 -2.90
CA LEU A 76 -15.93 -3.85 -1.78
C LEU A 76 -16.97 -4.86 -1.27
N HIS A 77 -16.66 -6.15 -1.44
CA HIS A 77 -17.43 -7.25 -0.83
C HIS A 77 -17.48 -7.09 0.70
N PRO A 78 -18.47 -7.70 1.38
CA PRO A 78 -18.46 -7.77 2.84
C PRO A 78 -17.14 -8.36 3.34
N ASN A 79 -16.60 -7.85 4.47
CA ASN A 79 -15.33 -8.30 5.07
C ASN A 79 -14.09 -7.92 4.24
N ILE A 80 -14.02 -6.65 3.86
CA ILE A 80 -12.82 -6.01 3.27
C ILE A 80 -11.95 -5.31 4.30
N SER A 81 -12.44 -5.10 5.53
CA SER A 81 -11.66 -4.58 6.65
C SER A 81 -10.27 -5.23 6.74
N GLY A 82 -9.25 -4.41 6.92
CA GLY A 82 -7.86 -4.87 6.97
C GLY A 82 -6.85 -3.78 6.64
N VAL A 83 -5.57 -4.16 6.61
CA VAL A 83 -4.49 -3.25 6.22
C VAL A 83 -4.05 -3.57 4.81
N TYR A 84 -4.00 -2.54 3.97
CA TYR A 84 -3.62 -2.62 2.57
C TYR A 84 -2.26 -1.97 2.38
N TYR A 85 -1.36 -2.59 1.62
CA TYR A 85 -0.02 -2.09 1.38
C TYR A 85 0.25 -1.98 -0.10
N CYS A 86 0.63 -0.79 -0.54
CA CYS A 86 1.28 -0.61 -1.84
C CYS A 86 2.71 -1.10 -1.77
N ALA A 87 3.18 -1.69 -2.87
CA ALA A 87 4.56 -2.08 -3.02
C ALA A 87 5.07 -1.73 -4.42
N ALA A 88 6.20 -1.04 -4.51
CA ALA A 88 6.86 -0.78 -5.78
C ALA A 88 7.69 -2.01 -6.16
N SER A 89 7.58 -2.42 -7.43
CA SER A 89 8.33 -3.54 -8.01
C SER A 89 8.92 -3.15 -9.35
N TYR A 90 10.08 -3.72 -9.65
CA TYR A 90 10.58 -3.83 -11.01
C TYR A 90 9.86 -4.97 -11.73
N HIS A 91 9.49 -4.77 -13.00
CA HIS A 91 8.91 -5.80 -13.87
C HIS A 91 9.53 -5.68 -15.27
N GLY A 92 10.56 -6.51 -15.52
CA GLY A 92 11.32 -6.57 -16.78
C GLY A 92 11.96 -7.93 -16.98
N CYS A 93 12.49 -8.19 -18.18
CA CYS A 93 13.02 -9.50 -18.59
C CYS A 93 14.41 -9.86 -18.01
N GLU A 94 14.92 -9.09 -17.04
CA GLU A 94 16.24 -9.33 -16.41
C GLU A 94 16.12 -10.40 -15.31
N ALA A 95 15.99 -11.66 -15.73
CA ALA A 95 15.83 -12.83 -14.85
C ALA A 95 17.05 -13.15 -13.96
N TYR A 96 18.12 -12.34 -14.00
CA TYR A 96 19.37 -12.56 -13.27
C TYR A 96 19.63 -11.57 -12.13
N MET A 97 18.79 -10.53 -11.97
CA MET A 97 18.89 -9.57 -10.88
C MET A 97 17.67 -9.74 -9.95
N GLY A 98 17.90 -10.10 -8.69
CA GLY A 98 16.85 -10.10 -7.69
C GLY A 98 16.51 -8.66 -7.32
N TYR A 99 15.41 -8.11 -7.85
CA TYR A 99 14.95 -6.78 -7.46
C TYR A 99 14.21 -6.85 -6.13
N GLU A 100 14.50 -5.90 -5.26
CA GLU A 100 13.81 -5.74 -4.00
C GLU A 100 12.35 -5.27 -4.25
N VAL A 101 11.51 -5.45 -3.23
CA VAL A 101 10.14 -4.94 -3.25
C VAL A 101 10.00 -3.97 -2.09
N PHE A 102 9.62 -2.74 -2.38
CA PHE A 102 9.54 -1.68 -1.36
C PHE A 102 8.09 -1.41 -0.98
N PHE A 103 7.75 -1.64 0.28
CA PHE A 103 6.39 -1.44 0.80
C PHE A 103 6.17 0.00 1.30
N GLY A 104 4.96 0.50 1.12
CA GLY A 104 4.46 1.71 1.76
C GLY A 104 4.08 1.49 3.22
N ALA A 105 3.65 2.57 3.89
CA ALA A 105 3.27 2.55 5.30
C ALA A 105 1.99 1.73 5.59
N GLY A 106 1.18 1.48 4.56
CA GLY A 106 -0.12 0.83 4.67
C GLY A 106 -1.28 1.78 4.90
N THR A 107 -2.48 1.30 4.54
CA THR A 107 -3.78 1.96 4.73
C THR A 107 -4.66 1.01 5.52
N ARG A 108 -5.15 1.44 6.69
CA ARG A 108 -6.18 0.70 7.42
C ARG A 108 -7.54 1.05 6.84
N LEU A 109 -8.21 0.06 6.26
CA LEU A 109 -9.58 0.18 5.78
C LEU A 109 -10.52 -0.47 6.79
N THR A 110 -11.58 0.24 7.14
CA THR A 110 -12.70 -0.26 7.95
C THR A 110 -13.99 -0.09 7.17
N ASP A 111 -14.76 -1.17 7.03
CA ASP A 111 -16.12 -1.10 6.49
C ASP A 111 -17.08 -0.53 7.55
N SER A 112 -17.86 0.49 7.16
CA SER A 112 -18.90 1.12 7.99
C SER A 112 -20.30 0.63 7.68
#